data_AF-A0A4U8WDC7-F1
#
_entry.id   AF-A0A4U8WDC7-F1
#
_cell.length_a   1.000
_cell.length_b   1.000
_cell.length_c   1.000
_cell.angle_alpha   90.00
_cell.angle_beta   90.00
_cell.angle_gamma   90.00
#
_symmetry.space_group_name_H-M   'P 1'
#
loop_
_entity.id
_entity.type
_entity.pdbx_description
1 polymer ?
#
loop_
_entity_poly.entity_id
_entity_poly.type
_entity_poly.pdbx_seq_one_letter_code
_entity_poly.pdbx_strand_id
1 'polypeptide(L)'
;MYEKGAVLVEIGEKEYALVYKGERILRDFYNEKWTRSFYRELKKSFRIPEQLEAKLENFYKLIPKLSDDRKFWTCFNDAGTELRWSNVTEKDIEKSINAALANSNGGKLWEGEVAREMSKHDKITDFGNKYDIIKNGKRLNNAGDIDVGSSKYIIECKESVSKNIDKDEFLKQFDKYLNPKNEKYINPKNKKSVLAIKSFKDNAIDVSHPVFKELQKRGVIIITDLNQIKNLR
;
A
#
# COMPACT_ATOMS: atom_id res chain seq x y z
N MET A 1 13.49 -1.07 -29.33
CA MET A 1 14.54 -0.20 -28.77
C MET A 1 13.88 1.05 -28.21
N TYR A 2 14.14 1.41 -26.96
CA TYR A 2 13.92 2.77 -26.48
C TYR A 2 15.30 3.33 -26.13
N GLU A 3 15.92 4.01 -27.09
CA GLU A 3 17.20 4.69 -26.93
C GLU A 3 17.09 5.68 -25.75
N LYS A 4 18.09 5.69 -24.86
CA LYS A 4 18.13 6.38 -23.54
C LYS A 4 17.67 5.56 -22.31
N GLY A 5 18.04 4.28 -22.27
CA GLY A 5 18.11 3.50 -21.01
C GLY A 5 16.79 2.93 -20.49
N ALA A 6 15.69 3.09 -21.24
CA ALA A 6 14.47 2.34 -21.03
C ALA A 6 14.37 1.17 -22.01
N VAL A 7 13.87 0.01 -21.59
CA VAL A 7 13.67 -1.13 -22.49
C VAL A 7 12.28 -1.71 -22.24
N LEU A 8 11.52 -1.90 -23.31
CA LEU A 8 10.31 -2.71 -23.25
C LEU A 8 10.74 -4.17 -23.35
N VAL A 9 10.45 -4.95 -22.32
CA VAL A 9 10.83 -6.36 -22.23
C VAL A 9 9.56 -7.20 -22.16
N GLU A 10 9.46 -8.21 -23.01
CA GLU A 10 8.42 -9.23 -22.94
C GLU A 10 8.73 -10.19 -21.78
N ILE A 11 7.78 -10.41 -20.87
CA ILE A 11 7.96 -11.23 -19.66
C ILE A 11 7.00 -12.44 -19.62
N GLY A 12 6.31 -12.72 -20.72
CA GLY A 12 5.38 -13.82 -20.92
C GLY A 12 4.58 -13.59 -22.22
N GLU A 13 3.71 -14.52 -22.61
CA GLU A 13 3.04 -14.50 -23.94
C GLU A 13 2.25 -13.21 -24.26
N LYS A 14 1.89 -12.38 -23.25
CA LYS A 14 1.18 -11.10 -23.42
C LYS A 14 1.58 -10.02 -22.40
N GLU A 15 2.70 -10.19 -21.71
CA GLU A 15 3.13 -9.27 -20.66
C GLU A 15 4.36 -8.47 -21.09
N TYR A 16 4.29 -7.16 -20.91
CA TYR A 16 5.39 -6.26 -21.21
C TYR A 16 5.73 -5.43 -19.98
N ALA A 17 7.01 -5.39 -19.61
CA ALA A 17 7.54 -4.50 -18.61
C ALA A 17 8.31 -3.36 -19.27
N LEU A 18 8.16 -2.16 -18.72
CA LEU A 18 9.09 -1.07 -19.00
C LEU A 18 10.18 -1.08 -17.94
N VAL A 19 11.40 -1.38 -18.36
CA VAL A 19 12.59 -1.30 -17.52
C VAL A 19 13.24 0.05 -17.74
N TYR A 20 13.71 0.73 -16.69
CA TYR A 20 14.49 1.96 -16.78
C TYR A 20 15.50 1.98 -15.64
N LYS A 21 16.77 2.25 -15.96
CA LYS A 21 17.90 2.18 -15.01
C LYS A 21 17.98 0.84 -14.25
N GLY A 22 17.65 -0.25 -14.94
CA GLY A 22 17.65 -1.61 -14.36
C GLY A 22 16.41 -1.95 -13.54
N GLU A 23 15.56 -0.98 -13.22
CA GLU A 23 14.34 -1.19 -12.43
C GLU A 23 13.10 -1.34 -13.31
N ARG A 24 12.18 -2.20 -12.88
CA ARG A 24 10.88 -2.37 -13.55
C ARG A 24 9.95 -1.26 -13.10
N ILE A 25 9.64 -0.33 -13.99
CA ILE A 25 8.73 0.79 -13.71
C ILE A 25 7.27 0.39 -13.88
N LEU A 26 6.97 -0.60 -14.72
CA LEU A 26 5.63 -1.16 -14.85
C LEU A 26 5.63 -2.67 -14.69
N ARG A 27 4.65 -3.14 -13.92
CA ARG A 27 4.11 -4.49 -13.99
C ARG A 27 2.61 -4.39 -14.28
N ASP A 28 2.12 -5.46 -14.91
CA ASP A 28 0.72 -5.85 -15.08
C ASP A 28 0.12 -5.68 -16.48
N PHE A 29 -0.73 -6.67 -16.78
CA PHE A 29 -1.41 -6.95 -18.04
C PHE A 29 -1.85 -5.69 -18.80
N TYR A 30 -1.74 -5.76 -20.13
CA TYR A 30 -2.19 -4.75 -21.11
C TYR A 30 -3.66 -4.26 -20.95
N ASN A 31 -4.42 -4.82 -19.99
CA ASN A 31 -5.84 -4.59 -19.76
C ASN A 31 -6.21 -3.69 -18.58
N GLU A 32 -5.27 -3.26 -17.72
CA GLU A 32 -5.63 -2.24 -16.72
C GLU A 32 -5.70 -0.83 -17.34
N LYS A 33 -6.73 -0.07 -16.96
CA LYS A 33 -7.00 1.30 -17.46
C LYS A 33 -5.78 2.21 -17.30
N TRP A 34 -4.99 2.02 -16.24
CA TRP A 34 -3.77 2.76 -15.97
C TRP A 34 -2.66 2.43 -16.97
N THR A 35 -2.38 1.14 -17.18
CA THR A 35 -1.39 0.63 -18.15
C THR A 35 -1.68 1.14 -19.57
N ARG A 36 -2.96 1.14 -19.99
CA ARG A 36 -3.36 1.70 -21.29
C ARG A 36 -3.16 3.22 -21.39
N SER A 37 -3.46 3.95 -20.32
CA SER A 37 -3.24 5.40 -20.28
C SER A 37 -1.75 5.71 -20.36
N PHE A 38 -0.94 4.98 -19.60
CA PHE A 38 0.51 5.07 -19.58
C PHE A 38 1.11 4.80 -20.97
N TYR A 39 0.76 3.68 -21.62
CA TYR A 39 1.23 3.38 -22.98
C TYR A 39 0.76 4.41 -24.01
N ARG A 40 -0.46 4.95 -23.89
CA ARG A 40 -0.94 6.04 -24.77
C ARG A 40 -0.13 7.31 -24.57
N GLU A 41 0.17 7.67 -23.34
CA GLU A 41 1.00 8.83 -23.04
C GLU A 41 2.44 8.65 -23.51
N LEU A 42 3.04 7.48 -23.29
CA LEU A 42 4.36 7.12 -23.83
C LEU A 42 4.40 7.27 -25.33
N LYS A 43 3.40 6.74 -26.05
CA LYS A 43 3.30 6.87 -27.51
C LYS A 43 3.20 8.33 -27.97
N LYS A 44 2.57 9.21 -27.19
CA LYS A 44 2.50 10.66 -27.48
C LYS A 44 3.82 11.37 -27.20
N SER A 45 4.47 11.03 -26.08
CA SER A 45 5.75 11.61 -25.64
C SER A 45 6.96 11.07 -26.42
N PHE A 46 6.82 9.96 -27.15
CA PHE A 46 7.90 9.36 -27.96
C PHE A 46 8.45 10.30 -29.05
N ARG A 47 7.72 11.36 -29.41
CA ARG A 47 8.16 12.36 -30.38
C ARG A 47 9.08 13.44 -29.76
N ILE A 48 9.21 13.50 -28.44
CA ILE A 48 10.02 14.48 -27.71
C ILE A 48 10.81 13.77 -26.60
N PRO A 49 12.06 13.36 -26.84
CA PRO A 49 12.86 12.54 -25.93
C PRO A 49 12.99 13.10 -24.50
N GLU A 50 13.11 14.41 -24.34
CA GLU A 50 13.29 15.08 -23.05
C GLU A 50 12.04 14.94 -22.16
N GLN A 51 10.85 15.02 -22.76
CA GLN A 51 9.58 14.84 -22.06
C GLN A 51 9.39 13.39 -21.61
N LEU A 52 9.87 12.44 -22.42
CA LEU A 52 9.85 11.03 -22.06
C LEU A 52 10.78 10.76 -20.88
N GLU A 53 12.01 11.24 -20.92
CA GLU A 53 12.99 11.06 -19.84
C GLU A 53 12.49 11.66 -18.51
N ALA A 54 11.97 12.89 -18.53
CA ALA A 54 11.40 13.51 -17.33
C ALA A 54 10.24 12.69 -16.72
N LYS A 55 9.40 12.09 -17.58
CA LYS A 55 8.34 11.18 -17.11
C LYS A 55 8.90 9.90 -16.49
N LEU A 56 9.88 9.27 -17.15
CA LEU A 56 10.52 8.05 -16.63
C LEU A 56 11.20 8.30 -15.28
N GLU A 57 11.88 9.43 -15.12
CA GLU A 57 12.48 9.83 -13.84
C GLU A 57 11.43 10.03 -12.74
N ASN A 58 10.30 10.65 -13.08
CA ASN A 58 9.20 10.81 -12.12
C ASN A 58 8.66 9.45 -11.67
N PHE A 59 8.41 8.52 -12.59
CA PHE A 59 7.98 7.17 -12.20
C PHE A 59 9.06 6.41 -11.43
N TYR A 60 10.32 6.55 -11.83
CA TYR A 60 11.45 5.91 -11.17
C TYR A 60 11.58 6.31 -9.70
N LYS A 61 11.23 7.56 -9.35
CA LYS A 61 11.23 8.05 -7.96
C LYS A 61 10.13 7.43 -7.10
N LEU A 62 9.02 6.97 -7.71
CA LEU A 62 7.90 6.37 -6.99
C LEU A 62 8.15 4.91 -6.59
N ILE A 63 9.16 4.26 -7.17
CA ILE A 63 9.48 2.86 -6.92
C ILE A 63 10.22 2.75 -5.58
N PRO A 64 9.71 1.96 -4.61
CA PRO A 64 10.44 1.63 -3.39
C PRO A 64 11.79 0.97 -3.67
N LYS A 65 12.86 1.52 -3.09
CA LYS A 65 14.23 1.02 -3.19
C LYS A 65 14.83 0.82 -1.81
N LEU A 66 15.74 -0.13 -1.70
CA LEU A 66 16.52 -0.27 -0.47
C LEU A 66 17.54 0.87 -0.38
N SER A 67 17.69 1.40 0.83
CA SER A 67 18.83 2.26 1.17
C SER A 67 20.15 1.50 0.99
N ASP A 68 21.26 2.22 0.88
CA ASP A 68 22.59 1.63 0.68
C ASP A 68 22.98 0.67 1.82
N ASP A 69 22.55 0.97 3.04
CA ASP A 69 22.75 0.10 4.22
C ASP A 69 21.73 -1.06 4.32
N ARG A 70 20.79 -1.12 3.37
CA ARG A 70 19.71 -2.10 3.22
C ARG A 70 18.77 -2.20 4.43
N LYS A 71 18.81 -1.24 5.34
CA LYS A 71 17.96 -1.20 6.55
C LYS A 71 16.57 -0.64 6.28
N PHE A 72 16.44 0.19 5.25
CA PHE A 72 15.20 0.89 4.97
C PHE A 72 14.81 0.76 3.51
N TRP A 73 13.50 0.79 3.27
CA TRP A 73 12.93 1.12 1.98
C TRP A 73 12.70 2.63 1.89
N THR A 74 12.91 3.21 0.72
CA THR A 74 12.65 4.62 0.42
C THR A 74 11.99 4.80 -0.94
N CYS A 75 11.11 5.79 -1.06
CA CYS A 75 10.59 6.29 -2.35
C CYS A 75 9.98 7.68 -2.17
N PHE A 76 9.65 8.34 -3.27
CA PHE A 76 8.66 9.43 -3.25
C PHE A 76 7.26 8.83 -3.38
N ASN A 77 6.26 9.45 -2.75
CA ASN A 77 4.86 9.19 -3.06
C ASN A 77 4.37 10.13 -4.17
N ASP A 78 3.16 9.89 -4.67
CA ASP A 78 2.54 10.69 -5.74
C ASP A 78 2.32 12.17 -5.36
N ALA A 79 2.31 12.50 -4.07
CA ALA A 79 2.26 13.88 -3.57
C ALA A 79 3.65 14.55 -3.53
N GLY A 80 4.72 13.85 -3.95
CA GLY A 80 6.09 14.35 -3.93
C GLY A 80 6.77 14.31 -2.56
N THR A 81 6.20 13.57 -1.61
CA THR A 81 6.77 13.37 -0.27
C THR A 81 7.70 12.17 -0.24
N GLU A 82 8.92 12.34 0.28
CA GLU A 82 9.85 11.24 0.48
C GLU A 82 9.43 10.40 1.71
N LEU A 83 9.28 9.10 1.50
CA LEU A 83 8.91 8.12 2.52
C LEU A 83 10.08 7.21 2.85
N ARG A 84 10.12 6.76 4.09
CA ARG A 84 11.05 5.72 4.56
C ARG A 84 10.36 4.78 5.56
N TRP A 85 10.58 3.48 5.41
CA TRP A 85 10.13 2.46 6.38
C TRP A 85 11.15 1.34 6.51
N SER A 86 11.07 0.57 7.59
CA SER A 86 12.04 -0.49 7.88
C SER A 86 11.96 -1.61 6.84
N ASN A 87 13.11 -2.08 6.37
CA ASN A 87 13.22 -3.31 5.60
C ASN A 87 13.16 -4.51 6.55
N VAL A 88 11.97 -5.09 6.69
CA VAL A 88 11.72 -6.25 7.54
C VAL A 88 11.84 -7.55 6.74
N THR A 89 12.52 -8.55 7.30
CA THR A 89 12.60 -9.87 6.67
C THR A 89 11.34 -10.70 6.95
N GLU A 90 11.10 -11.75 6.18
CA GLU A 90 10.01 -12.70 6.44
C GLU A 90 10.09 -13.30 7.86
N LYS A 91 11.31 -13.56 8.34
CA LYS A 91 11.56 -14.05 9.70
C LYS A 91 11.18 -13.01 10.76
N ASP A 92 11.48 -11.74 10.54
CA ASP A 92 11.14 -10.65 11.47
C ASP A 92 9.62 -10.39 11.50
N ILE A 93 8.97 -10.49 10.34
CA ILE A 93 7.50 -10.41 10.21
C ILE A 93 6.87 -11.56 11.00
N GLU A 94 7.29 -12.81 10.76
CA GLU A 94 6.74 -13.98 11.46
C GLU A 94 6.97 -13.89 12.98
N LYS A 95 8.15 -13.41 13.42
CA LYS A 95 8.42 -13.15 14.83
C LYS A 95 7.47 -12.10 15.41
N SER A 96 7.22 -11.02 14.68
CA SER A 96 6.32 -9.94 15.10
C SER A 96 4.85 -10.39 15.16
N ILE A 97 4.40 -11.20 14.20
CA ILE A 97 3.06 -11.81 14.22
C ILE A 97 2.91 -12.72 15.44
N ASN A 98 3.87 -13.59 15.72
CA ASN A 98 3.82 -14.46 16.90
C ASN A 98 3.82 -13.67 18.21
N ALA A 99 4.59 -12.58 18.29
CA ALA A 99 4.57 -11.68 19.44
C ALA A 99 3.21 -10.98 19.61
N ALA A 100 2.57 -10.58 18.51
CA ALA A 100 1.23 -10.00 18.53
C ALA A 100 0.16 -11.02 18.97
N LEU A 101 0.24 -12.27 18.51
CA LEU A 101 -0.65 -13.36 18.91
C LEU A 101 -0.51 -13.74 20.40
N ALA A 102 0.66 -13.50 21.00
CA ALA A 102 0.90 -13.70 22.43
C ALA A 102 0.61 -12.45 23.29
N ASN A 103 0.13 -11.36 22.68
CA ASN A 103 -0.09 -10.09 23.36
C ASN A 103 -1.44 -10.07 24.10
N SER A 104 -1.47 -9.49 25.31
CA SER A 104 -2.71 -9.32 26.09
C SER A 104 -3.55 -8.12 25.67
N ASN A 105 -3.00 -7.19 24.87
CA ASN A 105 -3.73 -6.09 24.28
C ASN A 105 -4.58 -6.59 23.10
N GLY A 106 -5.90 -6.48 23.21
CA GLY A 106 -6.84 -7.02 22.22
C GLY A 106 -6.69 -6.44 20.81
N GLY A 107 -6.30 -5.17 20.69
CA GLY A 107 -5.94 -4.53 19.42
C GLY A 107 -4.76 -5.22 18.73
N LYS A 108 -3.66 -5.40 19.46
CA LYS A 108 -2.47 -6.07 18.93
C LYS A 108 -2.70 -7.55 18.66
N LEU A 109 -3.46 -8.23 19.51
CA LEU A 109 -3.89 -9.60 19.26
C LEU A 109 -4.68 -9.69 17.95
N TRP A 110 -5.64 -8.78 17.72
CA TRP A 110 -6.45 -8.76 16.51
C TRP A 110 -5.61 -8.55 15.24
N GLU A 111 -4.63 -7.63 15.25
CA GLU A 111 -3.68 -7.47 14.15
C GLU A 111 -2.96 -8.80 13.84
N GLY A 112 -2.48 -9.49 14.87
CA GLY A 112 -1.83 -10.80 14.74
C GLY A 112 -2.75 -11.87 14.15
N GLU A 113 -4.01 -11.94 14.59
CA GLU A 113 -5.03 -12.86 14.08
C GLU A 113 -5.30 -12.61 12.58
N VAL A 114 -5.49 -11.34 12.19
CA VAL A 114 -5.70 -10.94 10.79
C VAL A 114 -4.49 -11.29 9.92
N ALA A 115 -3.27 -11.00 10.38
CA ALA A 115 -2.05 -11.31 9.65
C ALA A 115 -1.84 -12.83 9.50
N ARG A 116 -2.14 -13.61 10.54
CA ARG A 116 -2.03 -15.07 10.51
C ARG A 116 -3.04 -15.71 9.56
N GLU A 117 -4.25 -15.18 9.48
CA GLU A 117 -5.22 -15.68 8.51
C GLU A 117 -4.85 -15.25 7.08
N MET A 118 -4.46 -13.99 6.88
CA MET A 118 -4.05 -13.48 5.57
C MET A 118 -2.84 -14.24 5.00
N SER A 119 -1.88 -14.65 5.83
CA SER A 119 -0.68 -15.38 5.37
C SER A 119 -0.97 -16.74 4.72
N LYS A 120 -2.18 -17.29 4.92
CA LYS A 120 -2.64 -18.51 4.25
C LYS A 120 -3.06 -18.27 2.79
N HIS A 121 -3.38 -17.03 2.43
CA HIS A 121 -3.99 -16.67 1.14
C HIS A 121 -3.16 -15.66 0.33
N ASP A 122 -2.31 -14.87 0.99
CA ASP A 122 -1.40 -13.91 0.36
C ASP A 122 -0.11 -13.75 1.18
N LYS A 123 0.99 -13.39 0.52
CA LYS A 123 2.28 -13.18 1.19
C LYS A 123 2.26 -11.89 2.00
N ILE A 124 2.51 -12.00 3.30
CA ILE A 124 2.72 -10.83 4.18
C ILE A 124 4.05 -10.17 3.84
N THR A 125 3.99 -8.86 3.63
CA THR A 125 5.12 -7.99 3.27
C THR A 125 5.38 -6.92 4.31
N ASP A 126 4.44 -6.69 5.21
CA ASP A 126 4.50 -5.66 6.23
C ASP A 126 3.64 -6.03 7.44
N PHE A 127 4.10 -5.71 8.64
CA PHE A 127 3.34 -5.94 9.88
C PHE A 127 3.75 -4.93 10.96
N GLY A 128 2.82 -4.07 11.37
CA GLY A 128 3.04 -3.03 12.38
C GLY A 128 4.16 -2.04 12.04
N ASN A 129 4.44 -1.81 10.77
CA ASN A 129 5.61 -1.03 10.35
C ASN A 129 5.27 0.46 10.18
N LYS A 130 6.20 1.30 10.61
CA LYS A 130 6.06 2.74 10.63
C LYS A 130 6.67 3.36 9.38
N TYR A 131 5.87 4.19 8.71
CA TYR A 131 6.28 4.98 7.57
C TYR A 131 6.56 6.41 8.03
N ASP A 132 7.77 6.87 7.79
CA ASP A 132 8.25 8.20 8.12
C ASP A 132 8.34 9.08 6.87
N ILE A 133 8.04 10.37 7.05
CA ILE A 133 8.33 11.43 6.08
C ILE A 133 9.77 11.87 6.28
N ILE A 134 10.54 11.88 5.20
CA ILE A 134 11.92 12.36 5.17
C ILE A 134 11.97 13.75 4.53
N LYS A 135 12.78 14.64 5.11
CA LYS A 135 13.10 15.95 4.54
C LYS A 135 14.57 16.24 4.80
N ASN A 136 15.31 16.58 3.74
CA ASN A 136 16.76 16.84 3.80
C ASN A 136 17.54 15.69 4.49
N GLY A 137 17.19 14.43 4.18
CA GLY A 137 17.82 13.23 4.73
C GLY A 137 17.47 12.91 6.20
N LYS A 138 16.62 13.70 6.85
CA LYS A 138 16.21 13.49 8.25
C LYS A 138 14.73 13.16 8.35
N ARG A 139 14.38 12.35 9.36
CA ARG A 139 12.99 12.09 9.75
C ARG A 139 12.35 13.40 10.17
N LEU A 140 11.31 13.82 9.46
CA LEU A 140 10.51 14.98 9.79
C LEU A 140 9.33 14.59 10.70
N ASN A 141 8.49 13.67 10.24
CA ASN A 141 7.24 13.28 10.89
C ASN A 141 6.84 11.84 10.52
N ASN A 142 5.85 11.28 11.23
CA ASN A 142 5.20 10.03 10.83
C ASN A 142 4.14 10.29 9.74
N ALA A 143 4.19 9.52 8.66
CA ALA A 143 3.14 9.47 7.63
C ALA A 143 1.97 8.61 8.12
N GLY A 144 2.29 7.43 8.67
CA GLY A 144 1.33 6.50 9.25
C GLY A 144 1.99 5.16 9.51
N ASP A 145 1.21 4.23 10.02
CA ASP A 145 1.65 2.88 10.29
C ASP A 145 0.77 1.91 9.46
N ILE A 146 1.34 0.79 9.02
CA ILE A 146 0.60 -0.28 8.36
C ILE A 146 0.48 -1.43 9.35
N ASP A 147 -0.74 -1.71 9.82
CA ASP A 147 -1.00 -2.82 10.75
C ASP A 147 -0.65 -4.15 10.09
N VAL A 148 -1.24 -4.42 8.91
CA VAL A 148 -0.93 -5.60 8.10
C VAL A 148 -0.85 -5.22 6.62
N GLY A 149 0.25 -5.54 5.97
CA GLY A 149 0.43 -5.36 4.53
C GLY A 149 0.76 -6.69 3.85
N SER A 150 -0.06 -7.14 2.91
CA SER A 150 0.23 -8.28 2.05
C SER A 150 0.70 -7.84 0.67
N SER A 151 0.99 -8.75 -0.26
CA SER A 151 1.37 -8.38 -1.61
C SER A 151 0.29 -7.56 -2.32
N LYS A 152 -0.99 -7.87 -2.06
CA LYS A 152 -2.14 -7.22 -2.70
C LYS A 152 -2.87 -6.20 -1.82
N TYR A 153 -2.76 -6.29 -0.49
CA TYR A 153 -3.62 -5.54 0.45
C TYR A 153 -2.84 -4.71 1.46
N ILE A 154 -3.42 -3.56 1.85
CA ILE A 154 -3.12 -2.87 3.11
C ILE A 154 -4.36 -3.01 3.98
N ILE A 155 -4.19 -3.52 5.20
CA ILE A 155 -5.28 -3.80 6.13
C ILE A 155 -5.09 -2.95 7.37
N GLU A 156 -6.10 -2.16 7.68
CA GLU A 156 -6.25 -1.43 8.94
C GLU A 156 -7.12 -2.25 9.89
N CYS A 157 -6.65 -2.47 11.12
CA CYS A 157 -7.30 -3.33 12.09
C CYS A 157 -7.95 -2.51 13.21
N LYS A 158 -9.24 -2.73 13.47
CA LYS A 158 -9.95 -2.19 14.63
C LYS A 158 -10.55 -3.33 15.44
N GLU A 159 -10.02 -3.55 16.64
CA GLU A 159 -10.59 -4.54 17.57
C GLU A 159 -12.06 -4.23 17.89
N SER A 160 -12.36 -2.96 18.11
CA SER A 160 -13.72 -2.53 18.38
C SER A 160 -13.96 -1.13 17.86
N VAL A 161 -15.16 -0.90 17.34
CA VAL A 161 -15.61 0.43 16.90
C VAL A 161 -16.84 0.83 17.70
N SER A 162 -16.83 2.03 18.29
CA SER A 162 -17.94 2.56 19.10
C SER A 162 -18.92 3.36 18.24
N LYS A 163 -20.09 3.68 18.80
CA LYS A 163 -21.09 4.54 18.13
C LYS A 163 -20.62 5.98 17.89
N ASN A 164 -19.69 6.48 18.72
CA ASN A 164 -19.18 7.84 18.65
C ASN A 164 -17.96 7.91 17.73
N ILE A 165 -18.07 7.33 16.53
CA ILE A 165 -16.97 7.38 15.54
C ILE A 165 -16.72 8.85 15.19
N ASP A 166 -15.50 9.31 15.39
CA ASP A 166 -15.04 10.54 14.74
C ASP A 166 -14.90 10.26 13.25
N LYS A 167 -15.94 10.67 12.50
CA LYS A 167 -16.01 10.46 11.05
C LYS A 167 -14.79 11.04 10.33
N ASP A 168 -14.33 12.22 10.74
CA ASP A 168 -13.26 12.91 10.05
C ASP A 168 -11.92 12.25 10.31
N GLU A 169 -11.65 11.85 11.56
CA GLU A 169 -10.45 11.07 11.90
C GLU A 169 -10.42 9.75 11.12
N PHE A 170 -11.54 9.03 11.10
CA PHE A 170 -11.65 7.73 10.42
C PHE A 170 -11.41 7.87 8.91
N LEU A 171 -12.07 8.84 8.26
CA LEU A 171 -11.87 9.08 6.82
C LEU A 171 -10.47 9.60 6.49
N LYS A 172 -9.84 10.41 7.36
CA LYS A 172 -8.46 10.88 7.22
C LYS A 172 -7.45 9.73 7.32
N GLN A 173 -7.71 8.73 8.15
CA GLN A 173 -6.85 7.55 8.26
C GLN A 173 -6.78 6.82 6.91
N PHE A 174 -7.93 6.54 6.30
CA PHE A 174 -7.99 5.88 4.99
C PHE A 174 -7.54 6.76 3.83
N ASP A 175 -7.59 8.09 3.97
CA ASP A 175 -7.08 8.99 2.94
C ASP A 175 -5.60 8.74 2.63
N LYS A 176 -4.82 8.33 3.63
CA LYS A 176 -3.40 7.94 3.49
C LYS A 176 -3.19 6.68 2.65
N TYR A 177 -4.22 5.87 2.41
CA TYR A 177 -4.13 4.65 1.60
C TYR A 177 -4.77 4.80 0.22
N LEU A 178 -5.66 5.79 0.07
CA LEU A 178 -6.56 5.92 -1.08
C LEU A 178 -6.33 7.17 -1.93
N ASN A 179 -5.71 8.21 -1.36
CA ASN A 179 -5.55 9.49 -2.03
C ASN A 179 -4.07 9.76 -2.36
N PRO A 180 -3.64 9.55 -3.62
CA PRO A 180 -2.26 9.79 -4.04
C PRO A 180 -1.80 11.25 -3.85
N LYS A 181 -2.74 12.21 -3.74
CA LYS A 181 -2.42 13.62 -3.50
C LYS A 181 -2.19 13.94 -2.02
N ASN A 182 -2.40 12.99 -1.12
CA ASN A 182 -2.13 13.18 0.30
C ASN A 182 -0.62 13.09 0.55
N GLU A 183 -0.04 14.09 1.22
CA GLU A 183 1.39 14.07 1.61
C GLU A 183 1.76 12.84 2.44
N LYS A 184 0.82 12.32 3.23
CA LYS A 184 0.93 11.10 4.03
C LYS A 184 0.47 9.85 3.28
N TYR A 185 0.37 9.87 1.95
CA TYR A 185 0.01 8.69 1.18
C TYR A 185 1.09 7.61 1.29
N ILE A 186 0.78 6.46 1.90
CA ILE A 186 1.73 5.36 2.16
C ILE A 186 1.40 4.07 1.40
N ASN A 187 0.71 4.19 0.26
CA ASN A 187 0.38 3.06 -0.60
C ASN A 187 1.04 3.15 -2.00
N PRO A 188 2.39 3.22 -2.08
CA PRO A 188 3.10 3.40 -3.35
C PRO A 188 2.94 2.23 -4.33
N LYS A 189 2.45 1.08 -3.85
CA LYS A 189 2.18 -0.11 -4.67
C LYS A 189 0.71 -0.26 -5.07
N ASN A 190 -0.13 0.76 -4.78
CA ASN A 190 -1.55 0.78 -5.11
C ASN A 190 -2.30 -0.50 -4.69
N LYS A 191 -1.97 -1.01 -3.49
CA LYS A 191 -2.63 -2.16 -2.89
C LYS A 191 -4.08 -1.83 -2.55
N LYS A 192 -4.96 -2.82 -2.57
CA LYS A 192 -6.35 -2.65 -2.15
C LYS A 192 -6.41 -2.41 -0.64
N SER A 193 -7.23 -1.45 -0.20
CA SER A 193 -7.39 -1.15 1.22
C SER A 193 -8.50 -1.99 1.83
N VAL A 194 -8.22 -2.58 2.99
CA VAL A 194 -9.15 -3.38 3.79
C VAL A 194 -9.26 -2.79 5.19
N LEU A 195 -10.47 -2.75 5.72
CA LEU A 195 -10.75 -2.46 7.12
C LEU A 195 -11.25 -3.74 7.79
N ALA A 196 -10.48 -4.26 8.75
CA ALA A 196 -10.82 -5.44 9.52
C ALA A 196 -11.34 -5.05 10.90
N ILE A 197 -12.64 -5.23 11.15
CA ILE A 197 -13.31 -4.87 12.40
C ILE A 197 -13.64 -6.16 13.15
N LYS A 198 -13.12 -6.36 14.37
CA LYS A 198 -13.47 -7.55 15.16
C LYS A 198 -14.85 -7.45 15.80
N SER A 199 -15.23 -6.27 16.27
CA SER A 199 -16.53 -6.06 16.92
C SER A 199 -17.04 -4.62 16.84
N PHE A 200 -18.35 -4.45 17.00
CA PHE A 200 -18.98 -3.14 17.21
C PHE A 200 -19.44 -3.04 18.66
N LYS A 201 -19.05 -1.98 19.39
CA LYS A 201 -19.43 -1.84 20.80
C LYS A 201 -20.92 -1.57 20.94
N ASP A 202 -21.50 -2.16 21.99
CA ASP A 202 -22.87 -1.97 22.45
C ASP A 202 -23.96 -2.31 21.40
N ASN A 203 -23.62 -3.05 20.33
CA ASN A 203 -24.48 -3.30 19.17
C ASN A 203 -25.13 -2.03 18.59
N ALA A 204 -24.55 -0.86 18.85
CA ALA A 204 -25.15 0.43 18.52
C ALA A 204 -24.87 0.85 17.07
N ILE A 205 -24.05 0.09 16.35
CA ILE A 205 -23.56 0.40 15.01
C ILE A 205 -23.18 -0.88 14.28
N ASP A 206 -23.29 -0.87 12.95
CA ASP A 206 -22.85 -1.94 12.07
C ASP A 206 -22.23 -1.36 10.79
N VAL A 207 -21.90 -2.22 9.82
CA VAL A 207 -21.34 -1.84 8.51
C VAL A 207 -22.26 -0.93 7.68
N SER A 208 -23.53 -0.76 8.05
CA SER A 208 -24.47 0.12 7.37
C SER A 208 -24.32 1.60 7.79
N HIS A 209 -23.50 1.90 8.80
CA HIS A 209 -23.25 3.27 9.24
C HIS A 209 -22.69 4.15 8.11
N PRO A 210 -23.05 5.44 8.04
CA PRO A 210 -22.63 6.32 6.95
C PRO A 210 -21.11 6.38 6.70
N VAL A 211 -20.28 6.29 7.75
CA VAL A 211 -18.81 6.31 7.59
C VAL A 211 -18.31 5.10 6.81
N PHE A 212 -18.86 3.91 7.07
CA PHE A 212 -18.46 2.67 6.42
C PHE A 212 -18.96 2.61 4.98
N LYS A 213 -20.20 3.08 4.75
CA LYS A 213 -20.74 3.26 3.39
C LYS A 213 -19.88 4.20 2.56
N GLU A 214 -19.38 5.29 3.16
CA GLU A 214 -18.49 6.22 2.48
C GLU A 214 -17.12 5.57 2.16
N LEU A 215 -16.53 4.83 3.09
CA LEU A 215 -15.29 4.09 2.84
C LEU A 215 -15.47 3.05 1.72
N GLN A 216 -16.58 2.31 1.70
CA GLN A 216 -16.89 1.35 0.64
C GLN A 216 -17.04 2.03 -0.72
N LYS A 217 -17.69 3.19 -0.80
CA LYS A 217 -17.77 4.00 -2.04
C LYS A 217 -16.39 4.42 -2.54
N ARG A 218 -15.45 4.68 -1.63
CA ARG A 218 -14.05 5.00 -1.94
C ARG A 218 -13.19 3.76 -2.26
N GLY A 219 -13.77 2.56 -2.26
CA GLY A 219 -13.11 1.32 -2.64
C GLY A 219 -12.49 0.53 -1.48
N VAL A 220 -12.78 0.88 -0.22
CA VAL A 220 -12.34 0.10 0.94
C VAL A 220 -13.20 -1.15 1.09
N ILE A 221 -12.55 -2.30 1.26
CA ILE A 221 -13.23 -3.55 1.57
C ILE A 221 -13.36 -3.64 3.10
N ILE A 222 -14.57 -3.87 3.60
CA ILE A 222 -14.79 -4.02 5.05
C ILE A 222 -15.06 -5.49 5.36
N ILE A 223 -14.31 -6.03 6.30
CA ILE A 223 -14.52 -7.37 6.83
C ILE A 223 -14.79 -7.28 8.34
N THR A 224 -15.72 -8.11 8.80
CA THR A 224 -16.11 -8.24 10.21
C THR A 224 -15.86 -9.64 10.77
N ASP A 225 -15.42 -10.56 9.92
CA ASP A 225 -15.08 -11.94 10.26
C ASP A 225 -13.82 -12.35 9.47
N LEU A 226 -12.88 -13.02 10.15
CA LEU A 226 -11.63 -13.50 9.55
C LEU A 226 -11.88 -14.43 8.37
N ASN A 227 -12.95 -15.22 8.39
CA ASN A 227 -13.33 -16.11 7.29
C ASN A 227 -13.63 -15.37 5.99
N GLN A 228 -13.86 -14.05 6.01
CA GLN A 228 -14.02 -13.25 4.81
C GLN A 228 -12.70 -13.00 4.07
N ILE A 229 -11.55 -13.18 4.73
CA ILE A 229 -10.21 -13.00 4.12
C ILE A 229 -10.03 -13.93 2.91
N LYS A 230 -10.50 -15.19 3.00
CA LYS A 230 -10.43 -16.16 1.89
C LYS A 230 -11.18 -15.72 0.63
N ASN A 231 -12.09 -14.75 0.75
CA ASN A 231 -12.90 -14.24 -0.36
C ASN A 231 -12.30 -12.97 -0.98
N LEU A 232 -11.20 -12.45 -0.43
CA LEU A 232 -10.47 -11.31 -0.99
C LEU A 232 -9.74 -11.76 -2.26
N ARG A 233 -10.02 -11.11 -3.41
CA ARG A 233 -9.49 -11.47 -4.74
C ARG A 233 -8.29 -10.61 -5.17
#